data_AF-A0A1V4EBW1-F1
#
_entry.id   AF-A0A1V4EBW1-F1
#
_cell.length_a   1.000
_cell.length_b   1.000
_cell.length_c   1.000
_cell.angle_alpha   90.00
_cell.angle_beta   90.00
_cell.angle_gamma   90.00
#
_symmetry.space_group_name_H-M   'P 1'
#
loop_
_entity.id
_entity.type
_entity.pdbx_description
1 polymer ?
#
loop_
_entity_poly.entity_id
_entity_poly.type
_entity_poly.pdbx_seq_one_letter_code
_entity_poly.pdbx_strand_id
1 'polypeptide(L)'
;MGSEQRHTTIRVSTLTRDKIAAIAKQEGRPMTAVIDDAVAEYEHKKFWEEMHAAVERTRREDPEGWADYLAETAVFDRAASDGLEPEDWSSHLDRKEFDADNPR
;
A
#
# COMPACT_ATOMS: atom_id res chain seq x y z
N MET A 1 18.40 -2.39 21.50
CA MET A 1 19.20 -3.63 21.56
C MET A 1 19.11 -4.26 20.19
N GLY A 2 20.20 -4.25 19.43
CA GLY A 2 20.20 -4.79 18.07
C GLY A 2 19.86 -6.27 18.13
N SER A 3 18.78 -6.67 17.47
CA SER A 3 18.44 -8.08 17.32
C SER A 3 19.57 -8.75 16.56
N GLU A 4 20.34 -9.60 17.24
CA GLU A 4 21.30 -10.49 16.61
C GLU A 4 20.54 -11.38 15.61
N GLN A 5 20.90 -11.29 14.33
CA GLN A 5 20.18 -12.03 13.29
C GLN A 5 20.57 -13.50 13.36
N ARG A 6 19.69 -14.33 13.94
CA ARG A 6 19.87 -15.78 14.06
C ARG A 6 19.12 -16.48 12.93
N HIS A 7 19.82 -17.36 12.22
CA HIS A 7 19.19 -18.19 11.20
C HIS A 7 18.46 -19.38 11.83
N THR A 8 17.31 -19.71 11.27
CA THR A 8 16.51 -20.87 11.66
C THR A 8 16.03 -21.61 10.41
N THR A 9 15.49 -22.82 10.59
CA THR A 9 14.93 -23.62 9.50
C THR A 9 13.45 -23.84 9.72
N ILE A 10 12.63 -23.53 8.71
CA ILE A 10 11.20 -23.79 8.70
C ILE A 10 10.88 -24.95 7.74
N ARG A 11 9.88 -25.76 8.09
CA ARG A 11 9.36 -26.80 7.19
C ARG A 11 8.31 -26.19 6.27
N VAL A 12 8.48 -26.41 4.97
CA VAL A 12 7.54 -25.99 3.92
C VAL A 12 7.32 -27.14 2.95
N SER A 13 6.27 -27.07 2.14
CA SER A 13 6.08 -28.03 1.05
C SER A 13 7.21 -27.91 0.02
N THR A 14 7.52 -29.02 -0.67
CA THR A 14 8.50 -29.02 -1.77
C THR A 14 8.11 -28.03 -2.86
N LEU A 15 6.81 -27.98 -3.20
CA LEU A 15 6.26 -27.01 -4.16
C LEU A 15 6.53 -25.56 -3.74
N THR A 16 6.33 -25.21 -2.47
CA THR A 16 6.58 -23.86 -1.96
C THR A 16 8.07 -23.51 -2.05
N ARG A 17 8.94 -24.42 -1.62
CA ARG A 17 10.40 -24.25 -1.75
C ARG A 17 10.79 -24.00 -3.21
N ASP A 18 10.25 -24.78 -4.14
CA ASP A 18 10.60 -24.70 -5.57
C ASP A 18 10.14 -23.38 -6.19
N LYS A 19 8.96 -22.88 -5.81
CA LYS A 19 8.49 -21.55 -6.21
C LYS A 19 9.42 -20.45 -5.72
N ILE A 20 9.79 -20.47 -4.43
CA ILE A 20 10.71 -19.48 -3.85
C ILE A 20 12.07 -19.55 -4.55
N ALA A 21 12.58 -20.75 -4.82
CA ALA A 21 13.85 -20.95 -5.51
C ALA A 21 13.82 -20.42 -6.96
N ALA A 22 12.71 -20.60 -7.67
CA ALA A 22 12.53 -20.08 -9.02
C ALA A 22 12.53 -18.54 -9.04
N ILE A 23 11.80 -17.90 -8.13
CA ILE A 23 11.75 -16.44 -7.98
C ILE A 23 13.13 -15.89 -7.62
N ALA A 24 13.79 -16.48 -6.61
CA ALA A 24 15.14 -16.12 -6.19
C ALA A 24 16.15 -16.18 -7.35
N LYS A 25 16.07 -17.24 -8.17
CA LYS A 25 16.92 -17.40 -9.35
C LYS A 25 16.64 -16.36 -10.42
N GLN A 26 15.37 -16.05 -10.69
CA GLN A 26 14.97 -15.05 -11.67
C GLN A 26 15.45 -13.64 -11.27
N GLU A 27 15.39 -13.33 -9.98
CA GLU A 27 15.74 -12.01 -9.42
C GLU A 27 17.23 -11.89 -9.04
N GLY A 28 17.99 -12.99 -9.13
CA GLY A 28 19.42 -13.00 -8.81
C GLY A 28 19.72 -12.77 -7.32
N ARG A 29 18.81 -13.12 -6.42
CA ARG A 29 18.92 -12.87 -4.97
C ARG A 29 18.72 -14.14 -4.12
N PRO A 30 19.13 -14.14 -2.84
CA PRO A 30 18.94 -15.29 -1.96
C PRO A 30 17.45 -15.61 -1.70
N MET A 31 17.11 -16.88 -1.51
CA MET A 31 15.74 -17.31 -1.17
C MET A 31 15.21 -16.64 0.11
N THR A 32 16.08 -16.36 1.09
CA THR A 32 15.68 -15.66 2.33
C THR A 32 15.18 -14.26 2.04
N ALA A 33 15.83 -13.51 1.14
CA ALA A 33 15.40 -12.16 0.78
C ALA A 33 14.03 -12.15 0.10
N VAL A 34 13.73 -13.16 -0.72
CA VAL A 34 12.38 -13.34 -1.31
C VAL A 34 11.33 -13.58 -0.23
N ILE A 35 11.67 -14.38 0.79
CA ILE A 35 10.75 -14.68 1.90
C ILE A 35 10.54 -13.44 2.76
N ASP A 36 11.62 -12.73 3.11
CA ASP A 36 11.57 -11.53 3.95
C ASP A 36 10.67 -10.46 3.33
N ASP A 37 10.83 -10.21 2.01
CA ASP A 37 9.99 -9.26 1.28
C ASP A 37 8.54 -9.71 1.20
N ALA A 38 8.29 -11.00 0.93
CA ALA A 38 6.93 -11.54 0.86
C ALA A 38 6.21 -11.46 2.21
N VAL A 39 6.93 -11.63 3.32
CA VAL A 39 6.39 -11.45 4.67
C VAL A 39 6.09 -9.98 4.93
N ALA A 40 7.02 -9.08 4.62
CA ALA A 40 6.81 -7.65 4.80
C ALA A 40 5.61 -7.12 3.99
N GLU A 41 5.46 -7.57 2.74
CA GLU A 41 4.31 -7.23 1.89
C GLU A 41 3.00 -7.77 2.48
N TYR A 42 3.02 -9.01 2.99
CA TYR A 42 1.85 -9.60 3.64
C TYR A 42 1.45 -8.87 4.92
N GLU A 43 2.43 -8.51 5.76
CA GLU A 43 2.21 -7.71 6.98
C GLU A 43 1.64 -6.34 6.64
N HIS A 44 2.21 -5.66 5.64
CA HIS A 44 1.74 -4.35 5.19
C HIS A 44 0.31 -4.43 4.66
N LYS A 45 0.00 -5.47 3.86
CA LYS A 45 -1.37 -5.72 3.39
C LYS A 45 -2.33 -5.95 4.56
N LYS A 46 -1.95 -6.78 5.53
CA LYS A 46 -2.78 -7.06 6.71
C LYS A 46 -3.02 -5.83 7.56
N PHE A 47 -1.99 -5.02 7.77
CA PHE A 47 -2.10 -3.75 8.48
C PHE A 47 -3.15 -2.84 7.83
N TRP A 48 -3.10 -2.66 6.50
CA TRP A 48 -4.09 -1.82 5.82
C TRP A 48 -5.49 -2.42 5.86
N GLU A 49 -5.64 -3.72 5.65
CA GLU A 49 -6.94 -4.40 5.78
C GLU A 49 -7.58 -4.15 7.16
N GLU A 50 -6.79 -4.27 8.23
CA GLU A 50 -7.24 -4.05 9.60
C GLU A 50 -7.55 -2.58 9.88
N MET A 51 -6.72 -1.66 9.38
CA MET A 51 -6.91 -0.22 9.52
C MET A 51 -8.19 0.24 8.82
N HIS A 52 -8.41 -0.17 7.57
CA HIS A 52 -9.63 0.12 6.83
C HIS A 52 -10.87 -0.44 7.55
N ALA A 53 -10.80 -1.68 8.01
CA ALA A 53 -11.91 -2.28 8.76
C ALA A 53 -12.20 -1.52 10.07
N ALA A 54 -11.17 -1.05 10.77
CA ALA A 54 -11.32 -0.26 11.98
C ALA A 54 -12.00 1.09 11.71
N VAL A 55 -11.61 1.79 10.63
CA VAL A 55 -12.24 3.06 10.24
C VAL A 55 -13.70 2.87 9.83
N GLU A 56 -14.00 1.86 9.00
CA GLU A 56 -15.39 1.60 8.61
C GLU A 56 -16.25 1.19 9.82
N ARG A 57 -15.68 0.45 10.78
CA ARG A 57 -16.35 0.15 12.05
C ARG A 57 -16.66 1.43 12.82
N THR A 58 -15.68 2.31 13.04
CA THR A 58 -15.89 3.59 13.74
C THR A 58 -16.97 4.42 13.04
N ARG A 59 -16.89 4.56 11.71
CA ARG A 59 -17.90 5.27 10.92
C ARG A 59 -19.32 4.72 11.11
N ARG A 60 -19.47 3.40 11.24
CA ARG A 60 -20.78 2.74 11.39
C ARG A 60 -21.30 2.77 12.82
N GLU A 61 -20.43 2.52 13.79
CA GLU A 61 -20.79 2.25 15.18
C GLU A 61 -20.66 3.47 16.10
N ASP A 62 -19.89 4.48 15.69
CA ASP A 62 -19.71 5.75 16.39
C ASP A 62 -19.81 6.96 15.44
N PRO A 63 -21.04 7.34 15.03
CA PRO A 63 -21.26 8.47 14.13
C PRO A 63 -20.85 9.82 14.72
N GLU A 64 -20.86 9.97 16.05
CA GLU A 64 -20.47 11.21 16.73
C GLU A 64 -18.95 11.39 16.68
N GLY A 65 -18.18 10.37 17.09
CA GLY A 65 -16.72 10.38 16.97
C GLY A 65 -16.25 10.47 15.50
N TRP A 66 -16.99 9.89 14.56
CA TRP A 66 -16.72 10.07 13.13
C TRP A 66 -16.94 11.51 12.66
N ALA A 67 -17.99 12.18 13.14
CA ALA A 67 -18.26 13.58 12.81
C ALA A 67 -17.17 14.52 13.38
N ASP A 68 -16.72 14.27 14.61
CA ASP A 68 -15.63 15.02 15.23
C ASP A 68 -14.32 14.87 14.44
N TYR A 69 -13.97 13.63 14.05
CA TYR A 69 -12.81 13.36 13.19
C TYR A 69 -12.87 14.12 11.85
N LEU A 70 -14.04 14.15 11.20
CA LEU A 70 -14.23 14.91 9.96
C LEU A 70 -14.12 16.41 10.17
N ALA A 71 -14.65 16.93 11.28
CA ALA A 71 -14.55 18.35 11.62
C ALA A 71 -13.08 18.76 11.85
N GLU A 72 -12.30 17.96 12.56
CA GLU A 72 -10.86 18.16 12.73
C GLU A 72 -10.12 18.11 11.38
N THR A 73 -10.40 17.08 10.58
CA THR A 73 -9.78 16.89 9.26
C THR A 73 -10.05 18.09 8.35
N ALA A 74 -11.27 18.64 8.35
CA ALA A 74 -11.63 19.82 7.55
C ALA A 74 -10.88 21.10 7.97
N VAL A 75 -10.42 21.20 9.22
CA VAL A 75 -9.56 22.32 9.64
C VAL A 75 -8.15 22.16 9.06
N PHE A 76 -7.60 20.95 9.08
CA PHE A 76 -6.28 20.66 8.50
C PHE A 76 -6.27 20.73 6.97
N ASP A 77 -7.36 20.31 6.32
CA ASP A 77 -7.50 20.31 4.86
C ASP A 77 -7.34 21.72 4.25
N ARG A 78 -7.69 22.78 5.00
CA ARG A 78 -7.47 24.17 4.57
C ARG A 78 -6.00 24.52 4.36
N ALA A 79 -5.11 23.89 5.13
CA ALA A 79 -3.67 24.09 5.01
C ALA A 79 -3.02 23.12 4.02
N ALA A 80 -3.79 22.21 3.40
CA ALA A 80 -3.24 21.17 2.51
C ALA A 80 -2.56 21.76 1.27
N SER A 81 -2.96 22.96 0.83
CA SER A 81 -2.39 23.67 -0.32
C SER A 81 -1.32 24.69 0.05
N ASP A 82 -0.99 24.86 1.34
CA ASP A 82 -0.04 25.88 1.77
C ASP A 82 1.37 25.58 1.24
N GLY A 83 1.93 26.52 0.48
CA GLY A 83 3.28 26.40 -0.10
C GLY A 83 3.35 25.53 -1.36
N LEU A 84 2.23 25.06 -1.89
CA LEU A 84 2.15 24.36 -3.18
C LEU A 84 1.70 25.33 -4.28
N GLU A 85 2.37 25.30 -5.43
CA GLU A 85 1.84 25.93 -6.64
C GLU A 85 0.73 25.04 -7.22
N PRO A 86 -0.35 25.61 -7.78
CA PRO A 86 -1.38 24.82 -8.45
C PRO A 86 -0.74 23.97 -9.55
N GLU A 87 -0.77 22.65 -9.40
CA GLU A 87 -0.16 21.76 -10.36
C GLU A 87 -0.93 21.78 -11.69
N ASP A 88 -0.27 22.24 -12.76
CA ASP A 88 -0.80 22.16 -14.12
C ASP A 88 -0.49 20.79 -14.75
N TRP A 89 -1.27 19.79 -14.35
CA TRP A 89 -1.23 18.44 -14.90
C TRP A 89 -1.62 18.39 -16.39
N SER A 90 -2.18 19.45 -16.97
CA SER A 90 -2.57 19.48 -18.40
C SER A 90 -1.38 19.36 -19.35
N SER A 91 -0.19 19.72 -18.86
CA SER A 91 1.09 19.56 -19.56
C SER A 91 1.56 18.09 -19.68
N HIS A 92 1.06 17.21 -18.80
CA HIS A 92 1.42 15.78 -18.75
C HIS A 92 0.35 14.87 -19.40
N LEU A 93 -0.80 15.44 -19.75
CA LEU A 93 -1.82 14.76 -20.53
C LEU A 93 -1.44 14.83 -22.02
N ASP A 94 -0.96 13.72 -22.57
CA ASP A 94 -0.67 13.62 -24.00
C ASP A 94 -1.99 13.80 -24.78
N ARG A 95 -2.14 14.94 -25.46
CA ARG A 95 -3.40 15.40 -26.07
C ARG A 95 -3.91 14.50 -27.21
N LYS A 96 -3.18 13.45 -27.58
CA LYS A 96 -3.44 12.67 -28.79
C LYS A 96 -4.47 11.55 -28.67
N GLU A 97 -5.00 11.25 -27.50
CA GLU A 97 -5.94 10.11 -27.35
C GLU A 97 -7.42 10.48 -27.20
N PHE A 98 -7.79 11.76 -27.12
CA PHE A 98 -9.20 12.16 -26.86
C PHE A 98 -10.07 12.44 -28.10
N ASP A 99 -9.55 12.25 -29.33
CA ASP A 99 -10.26 12.56 -30.59
C ASP A 99 -10.62 11.32 -31.45
N ALA A 100 -10.67 10.12 -30.87
CA ALA A 100 -11.24 8.96 -31.54
C ALA A 100 -12.40 8.38 -30.73
N ASP A 101 -13.59 8.39 -31.35
CA ASP A 101 -14.82 7.71 -30.95
C ASP A 101 -15.72 8.37 -29.89
N ASN A 102 -16.45 9.41 -30.31
CA ASN A 102 -17.84 9.57 -29.85
C ASN A 102 -18.74 10.19 -30.95
N PRO A 103 -19.28 9.39 -31.89
CA PRO A 103 -20.40 9.82 -32.71
C PRO A 103 -21.69 9.79 -31.89
N ARG A 104 -22.42 10.92 -31.95
CA ARG A 104 -23.71 11.20 -31.28
C ARG A 104 -24.74 10.09 -31.33
#